data_AF-A0A4Z2E7K3-F1
#
_entry.id   AF-A0A4Z2E7K3-F1
#
_cell.length_a   1.000
_cell.length_b   1.000
_cell.length_c   1.000
_cell.angle_alpha   90.00
_cell.angle_beta   90.00
_cell.angle_gamma   90.00
#
_symmetry.space_group_name_H-M   'P 1'
#
loop_
_entity.id
_entity.type
_entity.pdbx_description
1 polymer ?
#
loop_
_entity_poly.entity_id
_entity_poly.type
_entity_poly.pdbx_seq_one_letter_code
_entity_poly.pdbx_strand_id
1 'polypeptide(L)'
;MGNMDMNEIDHFMPILMEREEEAEATPLVTHGSSHFMWIKHSNLYLVAMTKKNANASLVYSFLYKIVQVRHGFPRLLFQNVFNYC
;
A
#
# COMPACT_ATOMS: atom_id res chain seq x y z
N MET A 1 0.92 19.37 6.00
CA MET A 1 0.95 18.03 5.37
C MET A 1 -0.29 17.27 5.83
N GLY A 2 -0.87 16.45 4.96
CA GLY A 2 -2.29 16.10 4.99
C GLY A 2 -2.76 15.35 6.24
N ASN A 3 -3.93 15.73 6.74
CA ASN A 3 -4.63 15.11 7.88
C ASN A 3 -5.19 13.73 7.49
N MET A 4 -4.30 12.75 7.32
CA MET A 4 -4.67 11.37 7.09
C MET A 4 -4.57 10.65 8.43
N ASP A 5 -5.71 10.14 8.90
CA ASP A 5 -5.75 9.36 10.12
C ASP A 5 -5.08 8.01 9.81
N MET A 6 -4.02 7.68 10.56
CA MET A 6 -3.31 6.43 10.36
C MET A 6 -4.18 5.22 10.69
N ASN A 7 -5.22 5.39 11.50
CA ASN A 7 -6.17 4.32 11.82
C ASN A 7 -6.95 3.82 10.59
N GLU A 8 -7.01 4.61 9.51
CA GLU A 8 -7.70 4.20 8.30
C GLU A 8 -7.07 2.97 7.63
N ILE A 9 -5.77 2.69 7.91
CA ILE A 9 -5.08 1.51 7.39
C ILE A 9 -5.67 0.20 7.94
N ASP A 10 -6.31 0.23 9.10
CA ASP A 10 -6.88 -0.97 9.73
C ASP A 10 -8.07 -1.52 8.92
N HIS A 11 -8.72 -0.67 8.12
CA HIS A 11 -9.80 -1.08 7.21
C HIS A 11 -9.29 -1.76 5.94
N PHE A 12 -8.00 -1.60 5.59
CA PHE A 12 -7.46 -2.14 4.34
C PHE A 12 -7.50 -3.68 4.31
N MET A 13 -7.01 -4.34 5.36
CA MET A 13 -6.85 -5.79 5.37
C MET A 13 -8.20 -6.53 5.31
N PRO A 14 -9.24 -6.14 6.07
CA PRO A 14 -10.56 -6.75 5.97
C PRO A 14 -11.16 -6.63 4.56
N ILE A 15 -11.10 -5.45 3.94
CA ILE A 15 -11.66 -5.22 2.61
C ILE A 15 -10.90 -6.02 1.54
N LEU A 16 -9.58 -6.13 1.69
CA LEU A 16 -8.77 -6.93 0.78
C LEU A 16 -9.14 -8.42 0.86
N MET A 17 -9.34 -8.95 2.07
CA MET A 17 -9.73 -10.36 2.27
C MET A 17 -11.09 -10.66 1.66
N GLU A 18 -12.08 -9.79 1.87
CA GLU A 18 -13.41 -9.91 1.25
C GLU A 18 -13.31 -9.96 -0.28
N ARG A 19 -12.49 -9.08 -0.88
CA ARG A 19 -12.26 -9.08 -2.33
C ARG A 19 -11.47 -10.28 -2.85
N GLU A 20 -10.52 -10.80 -2.07
CA GLU A 20 -9.79 -12.03 -2.41
C GLU A 20 -10.76 -13.24 -2.41
N GLU A 21 -11.73 -13.28 -1.49
CA GLU A 21 -12.78 -14.31 -1.45
C GLU A 21 -13.73 -14.23 -2.65
N GLU A 22 -14.07 -13.02 -3.09
CA GLU A 22 -14.87 -12.76 -4.30
C GLU A 22 -14.10 -12.97 -5.62
N ALA A 23 -12.82 -13.33 -5.54
CA ALA A 23 -11.88 -13.41 -6.66
C ALA A 23 -11.75 -12.10 -7.47
N GLU A 24 -12.10 -10.95 -6.87
CA GLU A 24 -12.06 -9.62 -7.47
C GLU A 24 -10.80 -8.87 -7.00
N ALA A 25 -9.64 -9.35 -7.43
CA ALA A 25 -8.36 -8.73 -7.08
C ALA A 25 -8.13 -7.43 -7.88
N THR A 26 -8.52 -6.29 -7.31
CA THR A 26 -8.22 -4.96 -7.88
C THR A 26 -7.03 -4.32 -7.16
N PRO A 27 -6.09 -3.68 -7.89
CA PRO A 27 -4.91 -3.07 -7.27
C PRO A 27 -5.25 -1.79 -6.47
N LEU A 28 -6.51 -1.35 -6.56
CA LEU A 28 -7.07 -0.22 -5.83
C LEU A 28 -8.21 -0.71 -4.93
N VAL A 29 -8.15 -0.36 -3.65
CA VAL A 29 -9.23 -0.49 -2.67
C VAL A 29 -9.66 0.90 -2.24
N THR A 30 -10.93 1.10 -1.94
CA THR A 30 -11.46 2.41 -1.49
C THR A 30 -12.34 2.21 -0.28
N HIS A 31 -12.15 3.05 0.73
CA HIS A 31 -12.99 3.12 1.93
C HIS A 31 -13.32 4.58 2.21
N GLY A 32 -14.61 4.94 2.13
CA GLY A 32 -15.07 6.32 2.32
C GLY A 32 -14.38 7.30 1.38
N SER A 33 -13.55 8.19 1.94
CA SER A 33 -12.77 9.20 1.19
C SER A 33 -11.32 8.80 0.92
N SER A 34 -10.90 7.62 1.40
CA SER A 34 -9.52 7.14 1.35
C SER A 34 -9.39 6.04 0.29
N HIS A 35 -8.36 6.16 -0.53
CA HIS A 35 -8.00 5.21 -1.58
C HIS A 35 -6.67 4.53 -1.21
N PHE A 36 -6.64 3.22 -1.29
CA PHE A 36 -5.47 2.37 -1.02
C PHE A 36 -5.01 1.73 -2.33
N MET A 37 -3.85 2.17 -2.82
CA MET A 37 -3.15 1.52 -3.93
C MET A 37 -2.13 0.56 -3.33
N TRP A 38 -2.14 -0.70 -3.76
CA TRP A 38 -1.28 -1.70 -3.13
C TRP A 38 -0.62 -2.62 -4.14
N ILE A 39 0.52 -3.18 -3.73
CA ILE A 39 1.16 -4.29 -4.41
C ILE A 39 1.51 -5.37 -3.39
N LYS A 40 1.33 -6.63 -3.78
CA LYS A 40 1.80 -7.78 -3.02
C LYS A 40 3.08 -8.30 -3.64
N HIS A 41 4.12 -8.38 -2.83
CA HIS A 41 5.37 -9.03 -3.21
C HIS A 41 5.75 -10.06 -2.15
N SER A 42 5.57 -11.34 -2.49
CA SER A 42 5.73 -12.45 -1.56
C SER A 42 4.76 -12.31 -0.36
N ASN A 43 5.27 -12.18 0.86
CA ASN A 43 4.46 -12.05 2.09
C ASN A 43 4.35 -10.60 2.57
N LEU A 44 4.67 -9.62 1.72
CA LEU A 44 4.63 -8.20 2.06
C LEU A 44 3.63 -7.47 1.16
N TYR A 45 2.73 -6.74 1.80
CA TYR A 45 1.86 -5.77 1.16
C TYR A 45 2.50 -4.39 1.31
N LEU A 46 2.78 -3.74 0.18
CA LEU A 46 3.14 -2.32 0.18
C LEU A 46 1.88 -1.55 -0.21
N VAL A 47 1.45 -0.64 0.66
CA VAL A 47 0.20 0.10 0.51
C VAL A 47 0.53 1.60 0.50
N ALA A 48 -0.03 2.31 -0.47
CA ALA A 48 -0.02 3.75 -0.55
C ALA A 48 -1.45 4.26 -0.35
N MET A 49 -1.66 5.10 0.65
CA MET A 49 -2.96 5.69 0.96
C MET A 49 -3.05 7.13 0.43
N THR A 50 -4.16 7.50 -0.21
CA THR A 50 -4.43 8.86 -0.67
C THR A 50 -5.90 9.23 -0.45
N LYS A 51 -6.17 10.45 0.03
CA LYS A 51 -7.53 11.04 0.06
C LYS A 51 -7.83 11.92 -1.16
N LYS A 52 -6.84 12.13 -2.03
CA LYS A 52 -6.95 12.96 -3.23
C LYS A 52 -6.71 12.10 -4.47
N ASN A 53 -7.17 12.59 -5.62
CA ASN A 53 -6.85 11.99 -6.91
C ASN A 53 -5.32 12.06 -7.12
N ALA A 54 -4.66 10.91 -6.99
CA ALA A 54 -3.23 10.74 -7.20
C ALA A 54 -2.99 10.03 -8.52
N ASN A 55 -1.88 10.36 -9.18
CA ASN A 55 -1.49 9.66 -10.40
C ASN A 55 -1.07 8.21 -10.07
N ALA A 56 -1.98 7.27 -10.32
CA ALA A 56 -1.78 5.84 -10.05
C ALA A 56 -0.48 5.31 -10.66
N SER A 57 -0.16 5.69 -11.91
CA SER A 57 1.06 5.24 -12.60
C SER A 57 2.32 5.66 -11.86
N LEU A 58 2.37 6.88 -11.33
CA LEU A 58 3.51 7.36 -10.55
C LEU A 58 3.64 6.60 -9.23
N VAL A 59 2.51 6.38 -8.54
CA VAL A 59 2.47 5.64 -7.26
C VAL A 59 2.93 4.20 -7.46
N TYR A 60 2.37 3.47 -8.43
CA TYR A 60 2.80 2.11 -8.71
C TYR A 60 4.27 2.05 -9.15
N SER A 61 4.72 2.97 -10.01
CA SER A 61 6.14 3.05 -10.39
C SER A 61 7.06 3.21 -9.18
N PHE A 62 6.65 4.01 -8.21
CA PHE A 62 7.38 4.18 -6.95
C PHE A 62 7.38 2.91 -6.10
N LEU A 63 6.21 2.29 -5.89
CA LEU A 63 6.09 1.04 -5.13
C LEU A 63 6.93 -0.10 -5.74
N TYR A 64 6.94 -0.25 -7.07
CA TYR A 64 7.77 -1.24 -7.74
C TYR A 64 9.27 -0.91 -7.66
N LYS A 65 9.67 0.36 -7.70
CA LYS A 65 11.07 0.76 -7.47
C LYS A 65 11.53 0.40 -6.05
N ILE A 66 10.68 0.59 -5.04
CA ILE A 66 10.98 0.18 -3.65
C ILE A 66 11.25 -1.33 -3.58
N VAL A 67 10.41 -2.13 -4.24
CA VAL A 67 10.61 -3.59 -4.34
C VAL A 67 11.95 -3.94 -4.99
N GLN A 68 12.35 -3.24 -6.06
CA GLN A 68 13.63 -3.47 -6.74
C GLN A 68 14.84 -3.11 -5.85
N VAL A 69 14.78 -1.98 -5.14
CA VAL A 69 15.88 -1.51 -4.26
C VAL A 69 16.16 -2.48 -3.10
N ARG A 70 15.22 -3.37 -2.75
CA ARG A 70 15.39 -4.42 -1.73
C ARG A 70 16.63 -5.30 -1.95
N HIS A 71 17.10 -5.46 -3.18
CA HIS A 71 18.22 -6.35 -3.50
C HIS A 71 19.56 -5.88 -2.91
N GLY A 72 19.66 -4.60 -2.49
CA GLY A 72 20.85 -4.04 -1.84
C GLY A 72 20.68 -3.65 -0.37
N PHE A 73 19.48 -3.81 0.21
CA PHE A 73 19.18 -3.36 1.58
C PHE A 73 18.85 -4.54 2.51
N PRO A 74 19.49 -4.65 3.70
CA PRO A 74 19.15 -5.67 4.68
C PRO A 74 17.66 -5.63 5.06
N ARG A 75 17.00 -6.79 5.01
CA ARG A 75 15.56 -6.96 5.26
C ARG A 75 15.05 -6.28 6.54
N LEU A 76 15.88 -6.23 7.58
CA LEU A 76 15.58 -5.61 8.88
C LEU A 76 15.56 -4.07 8.84
N LEU A 77 16.41 -3.43 8.02
CA LEU A 77 16.43 -1.97 7.90
C LEU A 77 15.24 -1.45 7.09
N PHE A 78 14.78 -2.23 6.12
CA PHE A 78 13.67 -1.86 5.26
C PHE A 78 12.33 -1.79 6.01
N GLN A 79 12.09 -2.71 6.94
CA GLN A 79 10.93 -2.66 7.83
C GLN A 79 10.99 -1.47 8.78
N ASN A 80 12.19 -1.14 9.30
CA ASN A 80 12.35 0.02 10.17
C ASN A 80 12.05 1.33 9.44
N VAL A 81 12.57 1.55 8.22
CA VAL A 81 12.29 2.79 7.47
C VAL A 81 10.78 2.97 7.20
N PHE A 82 10.04 1.89 6.91
CA PHE A 82 8.59 1.95 6.71
C PHE A 82 7.81 2.29 7.99
N ASN A 83 8.30 1.94 9.19
CA ASN A 83 7.66 2.32 10.45
C ASN A 83 7.90 3.79 10.84
N TYR A 84 8.81 4.49 10.17
CA TYR A 84 9.16 5.88 10.45
C TYR A 84 8.72 6.88 9.35
N CYS A 85 7.98 6.43 8.33
CA CYS A 85 7.40 7.28 7.28
C CYS A 85 5.89 7.40 7.42
#